data_AF-A0A7X6U2T0-F1
#
_entry.id   AF-A0A7X6U2T0-F1
#
_cell.length_a   1.000
_cell.length_b   1.000
_cell.length_c   1.000
_cell.angle_alpha   90.00
_cell.angle_beta   90.00
_cell.angle_gamma   90.00
#
_symmetry.space_group_name_H-M   'P 1'
#
loop_
_entity.id
_entity.type
_entity.pdbx_description
1 polymer ?
#
loop_
_entity_poly.entity_id
_entity_poly.type
_entity_poly.pdbx_seq_one_letter_code
_entity_poly.pdbx_strand_id
1 'polypeptide(L)'
;MKDLSRQDLFKQQAYINGQWLDADSGETLNVTNPANGEVLGTIPNMGAAETHRAIEAAEKAQKLWRAKSAKERAVIMRNWFELVMENQDDLALIMTLEQGKPLAEARGEIAYGASYLEWYAEEGKR
;
A
#
# COMPACT_ATOMS: atom_id res chain seq x y z
N MET A 1 -6.17 -16.41 2.56
CA MET A 1 -4.89 -15.78 2.98
C MET A 1 -4.00 -16.57 3.91
N LYS A 2 -4.39 -17.79 4.31
CA LYS A 2 -3.55 -18.61 5.21
C LYS A 2 -2.16 -18.93 4.63
N ASP A 3 -1.98 -18.70 3.33
CA ASP A 3 -0.75 -18.99 2.58
C ASP A 3 0.23 -17.80 2.49
N LEU A 4 -0.07 -16.63 3.08
CA LEU A 4 0.90 -15.53 3.15
C LEU A 4 1.98 -15.81 4.19
N SER A 5 3.24 -15.59 3.83
CA SER A 5 4.35 -15.68 4.79
C SER A 5 4.28 -14.55 5.83
N ARG A 6 3.88 -13.36 5.40
CA ARG A 6 3.63 -12.18 6.22
C ARG A 6 2.16 -11.79 6.22
N GLN A 7 1.46 -12.30 7.22
CA GLN A 7 0.05 -12.03 7.45
C GLN A 7 -0.25 -10.55 7.72
N ASP A 8 0.73 -9.79 8.21
CA ASP A 8 0.54 -8.37 8.54
C ASP A 8 0.51 -7.45 7.31
N LEU A 9 0.90 -7.94 6.12
CA LEU A 9 0.77 -7.22 4.85
C LEU A 9 -0.69 -7.13 4.40
N PHE A 10 -1.53 -8.09 4.77
CA PHE A 10 -2.95 -8.00 4.46
C PHE A 10 -3.66 -7.10 5.47
N LYS A 11 -4.12 -5.94 4.98
CA LYS A 11 -4.79 -4.93 5.79
C LYS A 11 -6.25 -4.80 5.38
N GLN A 12 -7.10 -4.65 6.39
CA GLN A 12 -8.54 -4.44 6.26
C GLN A 12 -8.97 -3.08 6.81
N GLN A 13 -8.00 -2.18 6.97
CA GLN A 13 -8.14 -0.83 7.52
C GLN A 13 -7.46 0.16 6.57
N ALA A 14 -7.86 1.43 6.62
CA ALA A 14 -7.19 2.48 5.86
C ALA A 14 -6.03 3.09 6.67
N TYR A 15 -5.00 3.58 5.99
CA TYR A 15 -3.84 4.20 6.65
C TYR A 15 -3.94 5.72 6.60
N ILE A 16 -4.28 6.35 7.73
CA ILE A 16 -4.41 7.81 7.85
C ILE A 16 -3.53 8.30 8.99
N ASN A 17 -2.68 9.30 8.70
CA ASN A 17 -1.81 9.95 9.69
C ASN A 17 -0.95 8.98 10.53
N GLY A 18 -0.43 7.94 9.89
CA GLY A 18 0.41 6.94 10.57
C GLY A 18 -0.37 5.87 11.35
N GLN A 19 -1.69 5.79 11.18
CA GLN A 19 -2.56 4.87 11.92
C GLN A 19 -3.44 4.05 10.97
N TRP A 20 -3.70 2.81 11.36
CA TRP A 20 -4.70 1.95 10.72
C TRP A 20 -6.06 2.20 11.35
N LEU A 21 -7.02 2.66 10.56
CA LEU A 21 -8.35 3.09 11.03
C LEU A 21 -9.47 2.43 10.23
N ASP A 22 -10.58 2.19 10.92
CA ASP A 22 -11.88 1.87 10.33
C ASP A 22 -12.62 3.16 9.92
N ALA A 23 -13.74 3.03 9.21
CA ALA A 23 -14.61 4.16 8.88
C ALA A 23 -15.35 4.63 10.13
N ASP A 24 -15.66 5.92 10.23
CA ASP A 24 -16.38 6.49 11.38
C ASP A 24 -17.77 5.89 11.53
N SER A 25 -18.40 5.53 10.40
CA SER A 25 -19.69 4.83 10.35
C SER A 25 -19.61 3.35 10.74
N GLY A 26 -18.41 2.77 10.76
CA GLY A 26 -18.18 1.33 10.86
C GLY A 26 -18.55 0.54 9.59
N GLU A 27 -18.98 1.21 8.51
CA GLU A 27 -19.32 0.54 7.25
C GLU A 27 -18.06 0.01 6.54
N THR A 28 -18.24 -1.12 5.86
CA THR A 28 -17.18 -1.79 5.12
C THR A 28 -17.66 -2.30 3.77
N LEU A 29 -16.73 -2.45 2.82
CA LEU A 29 -16.95 -3.07 1.52
C LEU A 29 -16.23 -4.40 1.44
N ASN A 30 -16.88 -5.42 0.87
CA ASN A 30 -16.26 -6.72 0.65
C ASN A 30 -15.28 -6.66 -0.51
N VAL A 31 -14.12 -7.30 -0.34
CA VAL A 31 -13.19 -7.62 -1.42
C VAL A 31 -13.35 -9.10 -1.75
N THR A 32 -13.69 -9.42 -3.00
CA THR A 32 -14.01 -10.78 -3.43
C THR A 32 -12.99 -11.29 -4.42
N ASN A 33 -12.63 -12.57 -4.32
CA ASN A 33 -11.82 -13.24 -5.31
C ASN A 33 -12.65 -13.47 -6.60
N PRO A 34 -12.26 -12.87 -7.75
CA PRO A 34 -13.05 -12.96 -8.96
C PRO A 34 -13.05 -14.37 -9.59
N ALA A 35 -12.09 -15.24 -9.23
CA ALA A 35 -12.01 -16.59 -9.78
C ALA A 35 -13.06 -17.55 -9.20
N ASN A 36 -13.55 -17.31 -7.98
CA ASN A 36 -14.46 -18.23 -7.27
C ASN A 36 -15.59 -17.54 -6.47
N GLY A 37 -15.58 -16.21 -6.37
CA GLY A 37 -16.57 -15.42 -5.63
C GLY A 37 -16.39 -15.40 -4.11
N GLU A 38 -15.32 -15.99 -3.57
CA GLU A 38 -15.04 -16.00 -2.13
C GLU A 38 -14.73 -14.59 -1.62
N VAL A 39 -15.28 -14.21 -0.45
CA VAL A 39 -14.91 -12.97 0.22
C VAL A 39 -13.54 -13.15 0.89
N LEU A 40 -12.55 -12.39 0.43
CA LEU A 40 -11.19 -12.40 0.98
C LEU A 40 -11.12 -11.65 2.32
N GLY A 41 -11.84 -10.54 2.40
CA GLY A 41 -11.88 -9.66 3.55
C GLY A 41 -12.69 -8.40 3.26
N THR A 42 -12.53 -7.38 4.09
CA THR A 42 -13.25 -6.11 3.97
C THR A 42 -12.31 -4.91 4.01
N ILE A 43 -12.71 -3.81 3.40
CA ILE A 43 -12.06 -2.50 3.53
C ILE A 43 -13.05 -1.45 4.07
N PRO A 44 -12.61 -0.42 4.80
CA PRO A 44 -13.52 0.59 5.31
C PRO A 44 -14.17 1.42 4.20
N ASN A 45 -15.48 1.66 4.30
CA ASN A 45 -16.22 2.53 3.40
C ASN A 45 -16.11 3.99 3.87
N MET A 46 -14.92 4.59 3.72
CA MET A 46 -14.64 5.93 4.24
C MET A 46 -15.41 7.04 3.49
N GLY A 47 -15.79 8.07 4.24
CA GLY A 47 -16.50 9.23 3.72
C GLY A 47 -15.67 10.51 3.67
N ALA A 48 -16.39 11.63 3.55
CA ALA A 48 -15.76 12.95 3.42
C ALA A 48 -15.00 13.37 4.69
N ALA A 49 -15.45 12.95 5.88
CA ALA A 49 -14.85 13.35 7.14
C ALA A 49 -13.46 12.73 7.35
N GLU A 50 -13.34 11.42 7.13
CA GLU A 50 -12.07 10.69 7.14
C GLU A 50 -11.11 11.26 6.09
N THR A 51 -11.62 11.53 4.89
CA THR A 51 -10.84 12.13 3.80
C THR A 51 -10.30 13.51 4.19
N HIS A 52 -11.12 14.34 4.85
CA HIS A 52 -10.66 15.64 5.34
C HIS A 52 -9.54 15.50 6.38
N ARG A 53 -9.65 14.55 7.32
CA ARG A 53 -8.57 14.27 8.28
C ARG A 53 -7.28 13.81 7.59
N ALA A 54 -7.39 13.01 6.52
CA ALA A 54 -6.24 12.61 5.73
C ALA A 54 -5.55 13.79 5.04
N ILE A 55 -6.34 14.73 4.48
CA ILE A 55 -5.82 15.96 3.86
C ILE A 55 -5.09 16.82 4.89
N GLU A 56 -5.73 17.11 6.03
CA GLU A 56 -5.11 17.92 7.09
C GLU A 56 -3.82 17.29 7.62
N ALA A 57 -3.79 15.96 7.77
CA ALA A 57 -2.60 15.23 8.18
C ALA A 57 -1.48 15.34 7.15
N ALA A 58 -1.81 15.19 5.85
CA ALA A 58 -0.86 15.33 4.76
C ALA A 58 -0.28 16.75 4.70
N GLU A 59 -1.10 17.80 4.85
CA GLU A 59 -0.64 19.20 4.88
C GLU A 59 0.36 19.48 6.02
N LYS A 60 0.10 18.91 7.20
CA LYS A 60 1.00 19.01 8.35
C LYS A 60 2.31 18.26 8.09
N ALA A 61 2.23 17.01 7.61
CA ALA A 61 3.38 16.17 7.33
C ALA A 61 4.25 16.69 6.18
N GLN A 62 3.65 17.34 5.18
CA GLN A 62 4.34 17.89 4.01
C GLN A 62 5.46 18.85 4.40
N LYS A 63 5.24 19.69 5.43
CA LYS A 63 6.23 20.66 5.89
C LYS A 63 7.50 19.96 6.41
N LEU A 64 7.32 18.90 7.18
CA LEU A 64 8.42 18.10 7.74
C LEU A 64 9.11 17.27 6.66
N TRP A 65 8.35 16.68 5.73
CA TRP A 65 8.88 15.89 4.63
C TRP A 65 9.73 16.73 3.67
N ARG A 66 9.23 17.92 3.29
CA ARG A 66 9.95 18.86 2.42
C ARG A 66 11.25 19.35 3.06
N ALA A 67 11.27 19.53 4.38
CA ALA A 67 12.45 19.99 5.10
C ALA A 67 13.61 18.98 5.10
N LYS A 68 13.34 17.69 4.83
CA LYS A 68 14.40 16.69 4.65
C LYS A 68 15.24 17.01 3.42
N SER A 69 16.51 16.63 3.46
CA SER A 69 17.36 16.64 2.27
C SER A 69 16.90 15.62 1.23
N ALA A 70 17.29 15.84 -0.02
CA ALA A 70 17.08 14.87 -1.10
C ALA A 70 17.63 13.48 -0.74
N LYS A 71 18.83 13.44 -0.15
CA LYS A 71 19.48 12.19 0.27
C LYS A 71 18.67 11.43 1.33
N GLU A 72 18.14 12.12 2.34
CA GLU A 72 17.31 11.48 3.38
C GLU A 72 16.03 10.90 2.80
N ARG A 73 15.36 11.61 1.89
CA ARG A 73 14.15 11.09 1.22
C ARG A 73 14.48 9.89 0.33
N ALA A 74 15.58 9.95 -0.41
CA ALA A 74 16.03 8.86 -1.28
C ALA A 74 16.30 7.58 -0.48
N VAL A 75 16.92 7.68 0.70
CA VAL A 75 17.13 6.52 1.59
C VAL A 75 15.81 5.90 2.02
N ILE A 76 14.83 6.72 2.42
CA ILE A 76 13.50 6.22 2.83
C ILE A 76 12.81 5.50 1.66
N MET A 77 12.83 6.09 0.47
CA MET A 77 12.24 5.47 -0.73
C MET A 77 12.97 4.21 -1.17
N ARG A 78 14.31 4.17 -1.03
CA ARG A 78 15.10 2.97 -1.31
C ARG A 78 14.77 1.82 -0.36
N ASN A 79 14.66 2.11 0.94
CA ASN A 79 14.24 1.11 1.92
C ASN A 79 12.84 0.57 1.59
N TRP A 80 11.93 1.43 1.09
CA TRP A 80 10.61 0.98 0.66
C TRP A 80 10.68 0.07 -0.57
N PHE A 81 11.50 0.40 -1.57
CA PHE A 81 11.77 -0.50 -2.70
C PHE A 81 12.27 -1.88 -2.22
N GLU A 82 13.25 -1.91 -1.31
CA GLU A 82 13.82 -3.15 -0.80
C GLU A 82 12.76 -3.99 -0.07
N LEU A 83 11.93 -3.37 0.76
CA LEU A 83 10.82 -4.04 1.45
C LEU A 83 9.77 -4.60 0.47
N VAL A 84 9.45 -3.88 -0.61
CA VAL A 84 8.52 -4.38 -1.64
C VAL A 84 9.10 -5.60 -2.33
N MET A 85 10.39 -5.56 -2.70
CA MET A 85 11.06 -6.69 -3.36
C MET A 85 11.24 -7.90 -2.44
N GLU A 86 11.56 -7.68 -1.16
CA GLU A 86 11.63 -8.74 -0.15
C GLU A 86 10.30 -9.49 0.00
N ASN A 87 9.18 -8.78 -0.16
CA ASN A 87 7.83 -9.32 0.03
C ASN A 87 7.08 -9.54 -1.30
N GLN A 88 7.80 -9.65 -2.41
CA GLN A 88 7.21 -9.70 -3.76
C GLN A 88 6.20 -10.83 -3.93
N ASP A 89 6.48 -12.02 -3.40
CA ASP A 89 5.61 -13.19 -3.54
C ASP A 89 4.27 -13.02 -2.81
N ASP A 90 4.30 -12.51 -1.57
CA ASP A 90 3.09 -12.26 -0.78
C ASP A 90 2.24 -11.14 -1.41
N LEU A 91 2.89 -10.06 -1.87
CA LEU A 91 2.20 -8.97 -2.56
C LEU A 91 1.59 -9.43 -3.89
N ALA A 92 2.29 -10.27 -4.64
CA ALA A 92 1.77 -10.86 -5.88
C ALA A 92 0.59 -11.79 -5.62
N LEU A 93 0.62 -12.57 -4.54
CA LEU A 93 -0.51 -13.43 -4.15
C LEU A 93 -1.74 -12.59 -3.79
N ILE A 94 -1.59 -11.52 -3.00
CA ILE A 94 -2.68 -10.59 -2.68
C ILE A 94 -3.30 -10.03 -3.95
N MET A 95 -2.47 -9.50 -4.86
CA MET A 95 -2.93 -8.92 -6.13
C MET A 95 -3.66 -9.94 -7.00
N THR A 96 -3.12 -11.17 -7.14
CA THR A 96 -3.79 -12.24 -7.89
C THR A 96 -5.13 -12.61 -7.26
N LEU A 97 -5.22 -12.69 -5.93
CA LEU A 97 -6.45 -13.07 -5.26
C LEU A 97 -7.54 -12.01 -5.42
N GLU A 98 -7.22 -10.72 -5.32
CA GLU A 98 -8.24 -9.65 -5.41
C GLU A 98 -8.59 -9.26 -6.85
N GLN A 99 -7.65 -9.38 -7.80
CA GLN A 99 -7.84 -8.89 -9.18
C GLN A 99 -7.97 -10.02 -10.21
N GLY A 100 -7.37 -11.19 -9.98
CA GLY A 100 -7.53 -12.39 -10.81
C GLY A 100 -6.43 -12.66 -11.85
N LYS A 101 -5.43 -11.78 -12.03
CA LYS A 101 -4.32 -12.04 -12.97
C LYS A 101 -3.45 -13.22 -12.53
N PRO A 102 -2.80 -13.94 -13.47
CA PRO A 102 -1.86 -15.00 -13.14
C PRO A 102 -0.74 -14.53 -12.20
N LEU A 103 -0.31 -15.39 -11.27
CA LEU A 103 0.70 -15.05 -10.25
C LEU A 103 2.03 -14.59 -10.87
N ALA A 104 2.43 -15.15 -12.01
CA ALA A 104 3.65 -14.73 -12.71
C ALA A 104 3.55 -13.28 -13.24
N GLU A 105 2.37 -12.88 -13.73
CA GLU A 105 2.12 -11.50 -14.17
C GLU A 105 2.09 -10.55 -12.96
N ALA A 106 1.42 -10.95 -11.86
CA ALA A 106 1.39 -10.17 -10.63
C ALA A 106 2.80 -9.91 -10.06
N ARG A 107 3.68 -10.93 -10.04
CA ARG A 107 5.09 -10.75 -9.65
C ARG A 107 5.81 -9.72 -10.52
N GLY A 108 5.64 -9.82 -11.83
CA GLY A 108 6.20 -8.85 -12.78
C GLY A 108 5.71 -7.44 -12.51
N GLU A 109 4.42 -7.28 -12.21
CA GLU A 109 3.82 -5.99 -11.88
C GLU A 109 4.32 -5.41 -10.56
N ILE A 110 4.48 -6.25 -9.51
CA ILE A 110 5.08 -5.79 -8.24
C ILE A 110 6.51 -5.29 -8.48
N ALA A 111 7.33 -6.01 -9.24
CA ALA A 111 8.69 -5.56 -9.57
C ALA A 111 8.68 -4.27 -10.41
N TYR A 112 7.80 -4.19 -11.40
CA TYR A 112 7.64 -2.99 -12.21
C TYR A 112 7.20 -1.79 -11.38
N GLY A 113 6.21 -1.95 -10.48
CA GLY A 113 5.79 -0.92 -9.54
C GLY A 113 6.92 -0.48 -8.59
N ALA A 114 7.67 -1.44 -8.05
CA ALA A 114 8.82 -1.15 -7.19
C ALA A 114 9.91 -0.35 -7.91
N SER A 115 10.12 -0.60 -9.21
CA SER A 115 11.13 0.13 -10.00
C SER A 115 10.91 1.65 -10.02
N TYR A 116 9.65 2.12 -9.90
CA TYR A 116 9.36 3.54 -9.77
C TYR A 116 9.86 4.13 -8.45
N LEU A 117 9.80 3.36 -7.35
CA LEU A 117 10.33 3.80 -6.05
C LEU A 117 11.85 4.01 -6.13
N GLU A 118 12.56 3.06 -6.73
CA GLU A 118 14.00 3.17 -6.98
C GLU A 118 14.33 4.34 -7.89
N TRP A 119 13.66 4.46 -9.04
CA TRP A 119 13.92 5.52 -10.01
C TRP A 119 13.71 6.91 -9.41
N TYR A 120 12.58 7.17 -8.75
CA TYR A 120 12.31 8.49 -8.18
C TYR A 120 13.14 8.80 -6.92
N ALA A 121 13.61 7.78 -6.20
CA ALA A 121 14.60 7.97 -5.14
C ALA A 121 15.94 8.50 -5.71
N GLU A 122 16.36 7.97 -6.86
CA GLU A 122 17.56 8.43 -7.56
C GLU A 122 17.37 9.80 -8.20
N GLU A 123 16.25 10.01 -8.90
CA GLU A 123 15.98 11.25 -9.60
C GLU A 123 15.87 12.45 -8.66
N GLY A 124 15.30 12.26 -7.46
CA GLY A 124 15.20 13.33 -6.46
C GLY A 124 16.54 13.83 -5.90
N LYS A 125 17.66 13.13 -6.15
CA LYS A 125 19.02 13.54 -5.77
C LYS A 125 19.72 14.39 -6.85
N ARG A 126 19.20 14.42 -8.08
CA ARG A 126 19.74 15.21 -9.20
C ARG A 126 19.26 16.65 -9.12
#